data_AF-X1GQB5-F1
#
_entry.id   AF-X1GQB5-F1
#
_cell.length_a   1.000
_cell.length_b   1.000
_cell.length_c   1.000
_cell.angle_alpha   90.00
_cell.angle_beta   90.00
_cell.angle_gamma   90.00
#
_symmetry.space_group_name_H-M   'P 1'
#
loop_
_entity.id
_entity.type
_entity.pdbx_description
1 polymer ?
#
loop_
_entity_poly.entity_id
_entity_poly.type
_entity_poly.pdbx_seq_one_letter_code
_entity_poly.pdbx_strand_id
1 'polypeptide(L)'
;ISFIMSLFIQQTLNKELYFIIGNAFVPVALICWIIAYTDMINKEKQKITVVLILTFGIVFEGLFFYYFFMDFNSIGEINLLRPFSADLGYVLIILLSISFLILFVSGLKFARKSLKSENREVRLKGKLLQFAFIAFTIAALLEKTARSILIGTIFTDPTILLLSVILVVVRVLLISSTIAFYGGFLLPNWMKKIFT
;
A
#
# COMPACT_ATOMS: atom_id res chain seq x y z
N ILE A 1 -2.30 -13.00 8.41
CA ILE A 1 -2.49 -14.46 8.18
C ILE A 1 -1.32 -15.24 8.79
N SER A 2 -0.07 -15.04 8.34
CA SER A 2 1.09 -15.78 8.88
C SER A 2 1.28 -15.68 10.39
N PHE A 3 1.03 -14.50 10.99
CA PHE A 3 1.08 -14.33 12.45
C PHE A 3 0.05 -15.20 13.19
N ILE A 4 -1.20 -15.24 12.69
CA ILE A 4 -2.27 -16.03 13.29
C ILE A 4 -1.96 -17.53 13.16
N MET A 5 -1.52 -17.98 11.97
CA MET A 5 -1.10 -19.38 11.77
C MET A 5 0.06 -19.76 12.69
N SER A 6 1.03 -18.87 12.89
CA SER A 6 2.15 -19.13 13.81
C SER A 6 1.69 -19.28 15.26
N LEU A 7 0.69 -18.51 15.70
CA LEU A 7 0.19 -18.58 17.08
C LEU A 7 -0.61 -19.86 17.35
N PHE A 8 -1.43 -20.31 16.40
CA PHE A 8 -2.37 -21.42 16.61
C PHE A 8 -1.90 -22.75 16.01
N ILE A 9 -1.15 -22.73 14.92
CA ILE A 9 -0.78 -23.90 14.11
C ILE A 9 0.74 -24.14 14.18
N GLN A 10 1.52 -23.22 14.78
CA GLN A 10 2.99 -23.24 14.81
C GLN A 10 3.64 -23.40 13.42
N GLN A 11 2.90 -22.99 12.38
CA GLN A 11 3.36 -23.01 11.00
C GLN A 11 3.25 -21.59 10.42
N THR A 12 4.19 -21.27 9.54
CA THR A 12 4.12 -20.05 8.75
C THR A 12 3.63 -20.36 7.34
N LEU A 13 3.05 -19.35 6.72
CA LEU A 13 2.62 -19.45 5.34
C LEU A 13 3.85 -19.70 4.46
N ASN A 14 3.75 -20.65 3.52
CA ASN A 14 4.83 -20.90 2.59
C ASN A 14 5.20 -19.61 1.83
N LYS A 15 6.49 -19.41 1.55
CA LYS A 15 7.02 -18.15 0.99
C LYS A 15 6.32 -17.80 -0.32
N GLU A 16 6.09 -18.78 -1.18
CA GLU A 16 5.39 -18.63 -2.46
C GLU A 16 3.99 -18.03 -2.25
N LEU A 17 3.21 -18.62 -1.35
CA LEU A 17 1.87 -18.16 -1.03
C LEU A 17 1.88 -16.77 -0.38
N TYR A 18 2.89 -16.48 0.44
CA TYR A 18 3.05 -15.17 1.07
C TYR A 18 3.18 -14.05 0.03
N PHE A 19 4.05 -14.25 -0.97
CA PHE A 19 4.27 -13.24 -2.01
C PHE A 19 3.09 -13.15 -2.98
N ILE A 20 2.46 -14.27 -3.36
CA ILE A 20 1.28 -14.26 -4.23
C ILE A 20 0.13 -13.51 -3.55
N ILE A 21 -0.26 -13.89 -2.34
CA ILE A 21 -1.38 -13.25 -1.63
C ILE A 21 -1.10 -11.77 -1.37
N GLY A 22 0.15 -11.43 -1.04
CA GLY A 22 0.54 -10.06 -0.71
C GLY A 22 0.60 -9.13 -1.91
N ASN A 23 0.92 -9.61 -3.12
CA ASN A 23 1.31 -8.73 -4.22
C ASN A 23 0.60 -8.99 -5.56
N ALA A 24 0.10 -10.21 -5.82
CA ALA A 24 -0.47 -10.55 -7.12
C ALA A 24 -1.70 -9.68 -7.46
N PHE A 25 -2.50 -9.31 -6.47
CA PHE A 25 -3.72 -8.51 -6.67
C PHE A 25 -3.51 -6.99 -6.64
N VAL A 26 -2.26 -6.51 -6.53
CA VAL A 26 -1.97 -5.07 -6.51
C VAL A 26 -2.44 -4.37 -7.80
N PRO A 27 -2.19 -4.90 -9.01
CA PRO A 27 -2.69 -4.30 -10.25
C PRO A 27 -4.21 -4.26 -10.33
N VAL A 28 -4.89 -5.34 -9.91
CA VAL A 28 -6.36 -5.38 -9.86
C VAL A 28 -6.91 -4.29 -8.95
N ALA A 29 -6.34 -4.13 -7.76
CA ALA A 29 -6.71 -3.07 -6.83
C ALA A 29 -6.48 -1.67 -7.44
N LEU A 30 -5.37 -1.48 -8.17
CA LEU A 30 -5.05 -0.22 -8.84
C LEU A 30 -6.03 0.09 -9.98
N ILE A 31 -6.45 -0.91 -10.76
CA ILE A 31 -7.47 -0.75 -11.81
C ILE A 31 -8.79 -0.33 -11.18
N CYS A 32 -9.25 -1.02 -10.13
CA CYS A 32 -10.47 -0.67 -9.40
C CYS A 32 -10.41 0.78 -8.86
N TRP A 33 -9.28 1.16 -8.27
CA TRP A 33 -9.04 2.52 -7.80
C TRP A 33 -9.14 3.55 -8.92
N ILE A 34 -8.51 3.29 -10.07
CA ILE A 34 -8.50 4.22 -11.20
C ILE A 34 -9.87 4.33 -11.85
N ILE A 35 -10.64 3.25 -11.92
CA ILE A 35 -12.04 3.29 -12.37
C ILE A 35 -12.84 4.22 -11.46
N ALA A 36 -12.79 4.02 -10.14
CA ALA A 36 -13.50 4.87 -9.18
C ALA A 36 -13.04 6.35 -9.25
N TYR A 37 -11.73 6.57 -9.31
CA TYR A 37 -11.13 7.90 -9.44
C TYR A 37 -11.59 8.64 -10.70
N THR A 38 -11.54 7.97 -11.86
CA THR A 38 -11.92 8.58 -13.14
C THR A 38 -13.41 8.83 -13.24
N ASP A 39 -14.23 7.93 -12.69
CA ASP A 39 -15.68 8.12 -12.63
C ASP A 39 -16.08 9.40 -11.89
N MET A 40 -15.37 9.72 -10.80
CA MET A 40 -15.67 10.89 -9.98
C MET A 40 -15.06 12.21 -10.48
N ILE A 41 -13.96 12.18 -11.24
CA ILE A 41 -13.25 13.41 -11.66
C ILE A 41 -13.34 13.68 -13.15
N ASN A 42 -13.11 12.67 -13.99
CA ASN A 42 -13.02 12.84 -15.44
C ASN A 42 -13.40 11.55 -16.15
N LYS A 43 -14.71 11.38 -16.33
CA LYS A 43 -15.30 10.22 -16.98
C LYS A 43 -14.85 10.07 -18.43
N GLU A 44 -14.63 11.17 -19.15
CA GLU A 44 -14.22 11.17 -20.55
C GLU A 44 -12.86 10.50 -20.75
N LYS A 45 -11.91 10.72 -19.84
CA LYS A 45 -10.57 10.12 -19.89
C LYS A 45 -10.47 8.74 -19.24
N GLN A 46 -11.59 8.18 -18.77
CA GLN A 46 -11.60 6.90 -18.06
C GLN A 46 -11.04 5.78 -18.95
N LYS A 47 -11.53 5.63 -20.18
CA LYS A 47 -11.12 4.53 -21.07
C LYS A 47 -9.60 4.54 -21.31
N ILE A 48 -9.03 5.70 -21.62
CA ILE A 48 -7.59 5.85 -21.88
C ILE A 48 -6.79 5.55 -20.59
N THR A 49 -7.21 6.09 -19.45
CA THR A 49 -6.49 5.91 -18.18
C THR A 49 -6.54 4.47 -17.71
N VAL A 50 -7.70 3.81 -17.82
CA VAL A 50 -7.86 2.39 -17.46
C VAL A 50 -7.04 1.50 -18.39
N VAL A 51 -6.99 1.77 -19.70
CA VAL A 51 -6.15 1.01 -20.64
C VAL A 51 -4.66 1.15 -20.28
N LEU A 52 -4.18 2.35 -19.95
CA LEU A 52 -2.79 2.56 -19.53
C LEU A 52 -2.45 1.76 -18.26
N ILE A 53 -3.36 1.75 -17.27
CA ILE A 53 -3.17 1.04 -16.00
C ILE A 53 -3.31 -0.47 -16.19
N LEU A 54 -4.18 -0.92 -17.11
CA LEU A 54 -4.29 -2.32 -17.48
C LEU A 54 -3.00 -2.81 -18.13
N THR A 55 -2.43 -2.05 -19.08
CA THR A 55 -1.14 -2.37 -19.70
C THR A 55 -0.03 -2.42 -18.64
N PHE A 56 0.02 -1.44 -17.74
CA PHE A 56 0.95 -1.48 -16.60
C PHE A 56 0.74 -2.72 -15.73
N GLY A 57 -0.52 -3.10 -15.46
CA GLY A 57 -0.85 -4.27 -14.67
C GLY A 57 -0.40 -5.58 -15.32
N ILE A 58 -0.58 -5.73 -16.63
CA ILE A 58 -0.08 -6.88 -17.39
C ILE A 58 1.46 -6.96 -17.31
N VAL A 59 2.15 -5.81 -17.46
CA VAL A 59 3.61 -5.77 -17.32
C VAL A 59 4.03 -6.10 -15.88
N PHE A 60 3.34 -5.57 -14.88
CA PHE A 60 3.60 -5.85 -13.46
C PHE A 60 3.46 -7.34 -13.17
N GLU A 61 2.33 -7.96 -13.52
CA GLU A 61 2.08 -9.39 -13.26
C GLU A 61 3.01 -10.26 -14.09
N GLY A 62 3.26 -9.90 -15.35
CA GLY A 62 4.19 -10.62 -16.21
C GLY A 62 5.60 -10.65 -15.63
N LEU A 63 6.13 -9.50 -15.19
CA LEU A 63 7.43 -9.43 -14.52
C LEU A 63 7.41 -10.16 -13.18
N PHE A 64 6.36 -9.98 -12.37
CA PHE A 64 6.21 -10.66 -11.10
C PHE A 64 6.27 -12.18 -11.28
N PHE A 65 5.43 -12.76 -12.13
CA PHE A 65 5.42 -14.21 -12.34
C PHE A 65 6.68 -14.71 -13.05
N TYR A 66 7.26 -13.92 -13.97
CA TYR A 66 8.54 -14.27 -14.59
C TYR A 66 9.64 -14.48 -13.54
N TYR A 67 9.86 -13.49 -12.66
CA TYR A 67 10.86 -13.63 -11.60
C TYR A 67 10.44 -14.67 -10.56
N PHE A 68 9.15 -14.86 -10.33
CA PHE A 68 8.66 -15.83 -9.35
C PHE A 68 9.07 -17.26 -9.70
N PHE A 69 9.05 -17.61 -10.99
CA PHE A 69 9.44 -18.94 -11.46
C PHE A 69 10.93 -19.06 -11.81
N MET A 70 11.58 -17.98 -12.26
CA MET A 70 12.98 -18.03 -12.73
C MET A 70 14.01 -17.70 -11.64
N ASP A 71 13.72 -16.72 -10.79
CA ASP A 71 14.62 -16.27 -9.73
C ASP A 71 13.82 -15.63 -8.58
N PHE A 72 13.40 -16.47 -7.63
CA PHE A 72 12.59 -16.06 -6.50
C PHE A 72 13.28 -14.99 -5.63
N ASN A 73 14.61 -14.99 -5.56
CA ASN A 73 15.37 -14.05 -4.72
C ASN A 73 15.21 -12.61 -5.21
N SER A 74 14.98 -12.40 -6.52
CA SER A 74 14.67 -11.10 -7.10
C SER A 74 13.31 -10.53 -6.64
N ILE A 75 12.39 -11.38 -6.18
CA ILE A 75 11.10 -10.98 -5.58
C ILE A 75 11.25 -10.71 -4.09
N GLY A 76 11.99 -11.56 -3.40
CA GLY A 76 12.32 -11.39 -2.00
C GLY A 76 12.52 -12.69 -1.24
N GLU A 77 12.91 -12.56 0.02
CA GLU A 77 13.24 -13.67 0.90
C GLU A 77 12.53 -13.53 2.24
N ILE A 78 12.21 -14.66 2.87
CA ILE A 78 11.71 -14.69 4.24
C ILE A 78 12.88 -15.04 5.15
N ASN A 79 13.27 -14.09 5.99
CA ASN A 79 14.34 -14.32 6.96
C ASN A 79 13.86 -15.29 8.05
N LEU A 80 14.63 -16.35 8.31
CA LEU A 80 14.32 -17.37 9.33
C LEU A 80 14.22 -16.78 10.74
N LEU A 81 14.94 -15.69 11.03
CA LEU A 81 14.87 -14.98 12.31
C LEU A 81 13.58 -14.17 12.46
N ARG A 82 12.84 -13.91 11.36
CA ARG A 82 11.61 -13.09 11.32
C ARG A 82 10.57 -13.72 10.39
N PRO A 83 9.98 -14.88 10.77
CA PRO A 83 9.17 -15.70 9.86
C PRO A 83 7.80 -15.07 9.50
N PHE A 84 7.45 -13.95 10.11
CA PHE A 84 6.24 -13.17 9.83
C PHE A 84 6.49 -11.98 8.88
N SER A 85 7.69 -11.88 8.31
CA SER A 85 8.15 -10.66 7.68
C SER A 85 9.05 -10.94 6.49
N ALA A 86 8.60 -10.57 5.29
CA ALA A 86 9.39 -10.74 4.07
C ALA A 86 10.23 -9.49 3.78
N ASP A 87 11.47 -9.74 3.36
CA ASP A 87 12.35 -8.74 2.79
C ASP A 87 12.14 -8.75 1.28
N LEU A 88 11.70 -7.62 0.72
CA LEU A 88 11.36 -7.54 -0.70
C LEU A 88 12.62 -7.35 -1.53
N GLY A 89 12.68 -8.07 -2.65
CA GLY A 89 13.72 -7.90 -3.67
C GLY A 89 13.50 -6.62 -4.49
N TYR A 90 14.57 -6.17 -5.15
CA TYR A 90 14.60 -4.89 -5.85
C TYR A 90 13.52 -4.76 -6.94
N VAL A 91 13.25 -5.84 -7.68
CA VAL A 91 12.24 -5.84 -8.74
C VAL A 91 10.87 -5.51 -8.15
N LEU A 92 10.47 -6.21 -7.08
CA LEU A 92 9.19 -5.99 -6.44
C LEU A 92 9.09 -4.61 -5.79
N ILE A 93 10.18 -4.10 -5.20
CA ILE A 93 10.24 -2.73 -4.66
C ILE A 93 9.97 -1.70 -5.75
N ILE A 94 10.59 -1.82 -6.91
CA ILE A 94 10.41 -0.88 -8.03
C ILE A 94 8.95 -0.91 -8.51
N LEU A 95 8.41 -2.11 -8.75
CA LEU A 95 7.04 -2.31 -9.23
C LEU A 95 5.99 -1.75 -8.25
N LEU A 96 6.16 -2.00 -6.95
CA LEU A 96 5.28 -1.46 -5.91
C LEU A 96 5.43 0.05 -5.75
N SER A 97 6.65 0.59 -5.87
CA SER A 97 6.90 2.03 -5.78
C SER A 97 6.18 2.81 -6.89
N ILE A 98 6.17 2.27 -8.12
CA ILE A 98 5.41 2.85 -9.23
C ILE A 98 3.90 2.81 -8.91
N SER A 99 3.40 1.69 -8.42
CA SER A 99 1.99 1.54 -8.01
C SER A 99 1.59 2.57 -6.93
N PHE A 100 2.43 2.75 -5.92
CA PHE A 100 2.20 3.74 -4.86
C PHE A 100 2.26 5.17 -5.39
N LEU A 101 3.16 5.48 -6.32
CA LEU A 101 3.23 6.80 -6.94
C LEU A 101 1.95 7.11 -7.72
N ILE A 102 1.44 6.16 -8.51
CA ILE A 102 0.17 6.30 -9.23
C ILE A 102 -0.97 6.56 -8.25
N LEU A 103 -1.08 5.74 -7.20
CA LEU A 103 -2.11 5.87 -6.17
C LEU A 103 -2.01 7.20 -5.42
N PHE A 104 -0.81 7.65 -5.07
CA PHE A 104 -0.57 8.90 -4.38
C PHE A 104 -0.94 10.12 -5.23
N VAL A 105 -0.48 10.18 -6.49
CA VAL A 105 -0.74 11.32 -7.38
C VAL A 105 -2.23 11.42 -7.73
N SER A 106 -2.87 10.30 -8.07
CA SER A 106 -4.31 10.26 -8.36
C SER A 106 -5.14 10.56 -7.10
N GLY A 107 -4.79 9.97 -5.96
CA GLY A 107 -5.41 10.20 -4.66
C GLY A 107 -5.35 11.65 -4.20
N LEU A 108 -4.19 12.30 -4.31
CA LEU A 108 -4.06 13.72 -3.97
C LEU A 108 -4.87 14.62 -4.90
N LYS A 109 -4.90 14.33 -6.22
CA LYS A 109 -5.75 15.08 -7.15
C LYS A 109 -7.23 14.96 -6.76
N PHE A 110 -7.66 13.76 -6.40
CA PHE A 110 -9.02 13.50 -5.91
C PHE A 110 -9.33 14.27 -4.63
N ALA A 111 -8.50 14.13 -3.60
CA ALA A 111 -8.68 14.83 -2.35
C ALA A 111 -8.74 16.36 -2.52
N ARG A 112 -7.84 16.93 -3.34
CA ARG A 112 -7.82 18.36 -3.67
C ARG A 112 -9.08 18.83 -4.38
N LYS A 113 -9.67 18.02 -5.27
CA LYS A 113 -10.94 18.37 -5.92
C LYS A 113 -12.10 18.34 -4.93
N SER A 114 -12.15 17.33 -4.06
CA SER A 114 -13.16 17.22 -2.99
C SER A 114 -13.09 18.38 -1.99
N LEU A 115 -11.89 18.87 -1.67
CA LEU A 115 -11.70 20.03 -0.80
C LEU A 115 -12.28 21.34 -1.36
N LYS A 116 -12.34 21.47 -2.69
CA LYS A 116 -12.91 22.65 -3.36
C LYS A 116 -14.43 22.58 -3.50
N SER A 117 -15.07 21.51 -3.04
CA SER A 117 -16.53 21.40 -3.08
C SER A 117 -17.20 22.40 -2.15
N GLU A 118 -18.35 22.94 -2.56
CA GLU A 118 -19.21 23.80 -1.73
C GLU A 118 -19.86 23.01 -0.59
N ASN A 119 -20.14 21.72 -0.83
CA ASN A 119 -20.72 20.85 0.17
C ASN A 119 -19.71 20.55 1.30
N ARG A 120 -20.07 20.92 2.53
CA ARG A 120 -19.24 20.77 3.74
C ARG A 120 -18.83 19.31 3.99
N GLU A 121 -19.69 18.35 3.71
CA GLU A 121 -19.41 16.92 3.89
C GLU A 121 -18.37 16.41 2.90
N VAL A 122 -18.50 16.81 1.63
CA VAL A 122 -17.53 16.46 0.58
C VAL A 122 -16.17 17.10 0.87
N ARG A 123 -16.16 18.32 1.41
CA ARG A 123 -14.93 18.99 1.87
C ARG A 123 -14.26 18.25 3.02
N LEU A 124 -15.03 17.77 4.00
CA LEU A 124 -14.50 16.98 5.11
C LEU A 124 -13.92 15.64 4.62
N LYS A 125 -14.63 14.93 3.73
CA LYS A 125 -14.11 13.75 3.04
C LYS A 125 -12.77 14.03 2.35
N GLY A 126 -12.67 15.15 1.64
CA GLY A 126 -11.43 15.61 1.01
C GLY A 126 -10.26 15.80 1.98
N LYS A 127 -10.49 16.38 3.18
CA LYS A 127 -9.45 16.54 4.22
C LYS A 127 -8.93 15.19 4.72
N LEU A 128 -9.86 14.28 5.03
CA LEU A 128 -9.54 12.94 5.52
C LEU A 128 -8.77 12.15 4.47
N LEU A 129 -9.21 12.18 3.21
CA LEU A 129 -8.51 11.52 2.09
C LEU A 129 -7.12 12.10 1.86
N GLN A 130 -6.95 13.42 1.92
CA GLN A 130 -5.64 14.04 1.76
C GLN A 130 -4.66 13.53 2.82
N PHE A 131 -5.08 13.54 4.09
CA PHE A 131 -4.28 12.98 5.18
C PHE A 131 -4.00 11.48 4.95
N ALA A 132 -5.02 10.70 4.59
CA ALA A 132 -4.89 9.27 4.36
C ALA A 132 -3.84 8.94 3.30
N PHE A 133 -3.89 9.59 2.13
CA PHE A 133 -2.91 9.35 1.06
C PHE A 133 -1.50 9.75 1.46
N ILE A 134 -1.31 10.87 2.17
CA ILE A 134 0.00 11.31 2.63
C ILE A 134 0.55 10.35 3.69
N ALA A 135 -0.23 10.06 4.72
CA ALA A 135 0.16 9.17 5.81
C ALA A 135 0.47 7.75 5.29
N PHE A 136 -0.40 7.20 4.43
CA PHE A 136 -0.20 5.89 3.80
C PHE A 136 1.10 5.86 2.98
N THR A 137 1.32 6.87 2.14
CA THR A 137 2.50 6.89 1.25
C THR A 137 3.79 7.01 2.06
N ILE A 138 3.82 7.90 3.06
CA ILE A 138 4.97 8.03 3.97
C ILE A 138 5.20 6.71 4.72
N ALA A 139 4.16 6.10 5.27
CA ALA A 139 4.28 4.85 6.01
C ALA A 139 4.75 3.69 5.11
N ALA A 140 4.19 3.57 3.91
CA ALA A 140 4.55 2.52 2.95
C ALA A 140 5.98 2.68 2.46
N LEU A 141 6.40 3.92 2.16
CA LEU A 141 7.79 4.20 1.80
C LEU A 141 8.72 3.89 2.96
N LEU A 142 8.46 4.40 4.18
CA LEU A 142 9.26 4.09 5.36
C LEU A 142 9.31 2.58 5.64
N GLU A 143 8.19 1.85 5.52
CA GLU A 143 8.17 0.40 5.75
C GLU A 143 9.08 -0.35 4.78
N LYS A 144 9.18 0.09 3.52
CA LYS A 144 9.98 -0.59 2.50
C LYS A 144 11.41 -0.10 2.45
N THR A 145 11.63 1.21 2.47
CA THR A 145 12.97 1.82 2.40
C THR A 145 13.70 1.73 3.72
N ALA A 146 13.06 2.06 4.85
CA ALA A 146 13.72 1.93 6.15
C ALA A 146 14.05 0.46 6.41
N ARG A 147 13.20 -0.47 6.00
CA ARG A 147 13.52 -1.90 6.13
C ARG A 147 14.70 -2.32 5.24
N SER A 148 14.67 -2.00 3.94
CA SER A 148 15.76 -2.37 3.02
C SER A 148 17.09 -1.71 3.37
N ILE A 149 17.08 -0.42 3.75
CA ILE A 149 18.27 0.34 4.11
C ILE A 149 18.75 -0.05 5.51
N LEU A 150 17.89 -0.06 6.53
CA LEU A 150 18.31 -0.31 7.92
C LEU A 150 18.83 -1.74 8.10
N ILE A 151 18.21 -2.75 7.49
CA ILE A 151 18.65 -4.15 7.65
C ILE A 151 19.89 -4.47 6.79
N GLY A 152 20.12 -3.74 5.70
CA GLY A 152 21.24 -3.99 4.78
C GLY A 152 22.51 -3.20 5.07
N THR A 153 22.44 -2.01 5.71
CA THR A 153 23.60 -1.12 5.82
C THR A 153 23.98 -0.68 7.24
N ILE A 154 23.05 -0.69 8.22
CA ILE A 154 23.31 -0.10 9.55
C ILE A 154 22.97 -1.05 10.72
N PHE A 155 21.98 -1.93 10.56
CA PHE A 155 21.46 -2.80 11.62
C PHE A 155 21.44 -4.26 11.17
N THR A 156 22.61 -4.89 11.17
CA THR A 156 22.74 -6.36 11.01
C THR A 156 22.13 -7.11 12.19
N ASP A 157 22.02 -6.46 13.35
CA ASP A 157 21.42 -7.04 14.54
C ASP A 157 19.94 -6.65 14.68
N PRO A 158 18.99 -7.60 14.54
CA PRO A 158 17.56 -7.35 14.67
C PRO A 158 17.13 -6.98 16.10
N THR A 159 18.03 -7.04 17.09
CA THR A 159 17.76 -6.68 18.50
C THR A 159 17.77 -5.19 18.78
N ILE A 160 18.15 -4.35 17.81
CA ILE A 160 18.32 -2.92 18.06
C ILE A 160 16.95 -2.23 18.20
N LEU A 161 16.72 -1.66 19.40
CA LEU A 161 15.48 -1.02 19.85
C LEU A 161 14.90 -0.01 18.84
N LEU A 162 15.76 0.71 18.10
CA LEU A 162 15.37 1.73 17.13
C LEU A 162 14.51 1.14 15.99
N LEU A 163 14.85 -0.04 15.48
CA LEU A 163 14.12 -0.68 14.37
C LEU A 163 12.69 -1.02 14.80
N SER A 164 12.54 -1.60 16.00
CA SER A 164 11.24 -1.91 16.58
C SER A 164 10.38 -0.65 16.77
N VAL A 165 10.96 0.45 17.25
CA VAL A 165 10.25 1.73 17.41
C VAL A 165 9.78 2.28 16.05
N ILE A 166 10.65 2.29 15.03
CA ILE A 166 10.27 2.74 13.68
C ILE A 166 9.11 1.91 13.13
N LEU A 167 9.16 0.58 13.30
CA LEU A 167 8.08 -0.31 12.85
C LEU A 167 6.76 -0.02 13.57
N VAL A 168 6.78 0.26 14.88
CA VAL A 168 5.58 0.65 15.63
C VAL A 168 5.01 1.98 15.09
N VAL A 169 5.86 2.98 14.87
CA VAL A 169 5.44 4.28 14.30
C VAL A 169 4.80 4.11 12.93
N VAL A 170 5.43 3.33 12.05
CA VAL A 170 4.89 2.99 10.73
C VAL A 170 3.52 2.33 10.84
N ARG A 171 3.34 1.39 11.79
CA ARG A 171 2.05 0.71 12.00
C ARG A 171 0.97 1.66 12.49
N VAL A 172 1.28 2.54 13.43
CA VAL A 172 0.35 3.58 13.88
C VAL A 172 -0.06 4.47 12.69
N LEU A 173 0.91 4.90 11.89
CA LEU A 173 0.65 5.74 10.70
C LEU A 173 -0.24 5.03 9.67
N LEU A 174 0.00 3.74 9.40
CA LEU A 174 -0.85 2.94 8.50
C LEU A 174 -2.28 2.75 9.04
N ILE A 175 -2.43 2.45 10.33
CA ILE A 175 -3.74 2.31 10.97
C ILE A 175 -4.50 3.63 10.89
N SER A 176 -3.85 4.74 11.26
CA SER A 176 -4.43 6.09 11.13
C SER A 176 -4.83 6.42 9.69
N SER A 177 -4.00 6.05 8.71
CA SER A 177 -4.33 6.24 7.29
C SER A 177 -5.56 5.43 6.86
N THR A 178 -5.71 4.20 7.37
CA THR A 178 -6.85 3.33 7.07
C THR A 178 -8.15 3.89 7.65
N ILE A 179 -8.11 4.36 8.89
CA ILE A 179 -9.25 5.03 9.53
C ILE A 179 -9.63 6.29 8.75
N ALA A 180 -8.64 7.06 8.29
CA ALA A 180 -8.87 8.25 7.48
C ALA A 180 -9.42 7.91 6.07
N PHE A 181 -8.99 6.80 5.44
CA PHE A 181 -9.60 6.31 4.20
C PHE A 181 -11.06 5.91 4.41
N TYR A 182 -11.35 5.17 5.48
CA TYR A 182 -12.72 4.79 5.83
C TYR A 182 -13.62 6.02 5.98
N GLY A 183 -13.19 7.01 6.75
CA GLY A 183 -13.91 8.28 6.89
C GLY A 183 -13.96 9.11 5.62
N GLY A 184 -12.89 9.09 4.83
CA GLY A 184 -12.76 9.82 3.57
C GLY A 184 -13.69 9.33 2.47
N PHE A 185 -13.88 8.01 2.35
CA PHE A 185 -14.77 7.45 1.33
C PHE A 185 -16.22 7.37 1.82
N LEU A 186 -16.45 6.79 3.00
CA LEU A 186 -17.80 6.48 3.48
C LEU A 186 -18.38 7.62 4.33
N LEU A 187 -17.57 8.26 5.16
CA LEU A 187 -17.99 9.25 6.17
C LEU A 187 -19.16 8.76 7.02
N PRO A 188 -18.93 7.80 7.93
CA PRO A 188 -19.98 7.26 8.77
C PRO A 188 -20.58 8.32 9.71
N ASN A 189 -21.83 8.12 10.12
CA ASN A 189 -22.58 9.08 10.94
C ASN A 189 -21.85 9.51 12.23
N TRP A 190 -21.11 8.60 12.87
CA TRP A 190 -20.35 8.94 14.07
C TRP A 190 -19.21 9.92 13.79
N MET A 191 -18.50 9.80 12.66
CA MET A 191 -17.47 10.77 12.25
C MET A 191 -18.11 12.11 11.89
N LYS A 192 -19.24 12.09 11.19
CA LYS A 192 -19.97 13.30 10.83
C LYS A 192 -20.35 14.10 12.08
N LYS A 193 -20.85 13.45 13.13
CA LYS A 193 -21.18 14.12 14.41
C LYS A 193 -19.98 14.72 15.15
N ILE A 194 -18.78 14.14 14.99
CA ILE A 194 -17.57 14.63 15.65
C ILE A 194 -16.98 15.85 14.91
N PHE A 195 -17.01 15.83 13.58
CA PHE A 195 -16.30 16.79 12.74
C PHE A 195 -17.19 17.87 12.08
N THR A 196 -18.51 17.79 12.25
CA THR A 196 -19.48 18.72 11.63
C THR A 196 -20.28 19.45 12.69
#